data_AF-A0A9D8BEB3-F1
#
_entry.id   AF-A0A9D8BEB3-F1
#
_cell.length_a   1.000
_cell.length_b   1.000
_cell.length_c   1.000
_cell.angle_alpha   90.00
_cell.angle_beta   90.00
_cell.angle_gamma   90.00
#
_symmetry.space_group_name_H-M   'P 1'
#
loop_
_entity.id
_entity.type
_entity.pdbx_description
1 polymer ?
#
loop_
_entity_poly.entity_id
_entity_poly.type
_entity_poly.pdbx_seq_one_letter_code
_entity_poly.pdbx_strand_id
1 'polypeptide(L)'
;MKPHFFGAICCVLAGILNAQELNCKISIIKEASLEVNSTELEIFKELELVLNDLMNNTQWTKDPFITEERINCSMQLQINKIPSAGNYVGALQIQATRPVFSSNYNTLLLNWRDEDLAFSYSRNTLITYSPNQFRDNLSSIMAYYAYFILGMDYDSYSSKGGTKYFNECQQIVSNAQNSGGPGWKSSEQGKRNRFWLVDNIMQVAFEPLRDCNYAYHRNGMDQMYEDKIKGKKALYDALSKLNPVVQVRPNAPNVVNYLLCKRDELKSILSDSEMKEKTDFVTLLKRLDPSNSSKYQEILQ
;
A
#
# COMPACT_ATOMS: atom_id res chain seq x y z
N MET A 1 -16.96 44.67 51.58
CA MET A 1 -15.58 44.19 51.31
C MET A 1 -15.65 42.80 50.70
N LYS A 2 -15.26 42.71 49.42
CA LYS A 2 -14.94 41.55 48.55
C LYS A 2 -15.47 40.13 48.91
N PRO A 3 -16.31 39.50 48.08
CA PRO A 3 -16.29 38.06 47.91
C PRO A 3 -15.19 37.68 46.90
N HIS A 4 -14.34 36.73 47.30
CA HIS A 4 -13.26 36.20 46.48
C HIS A 4 -13.84 35.32 45.35
N PHE A 5 -13.45 35.65 44.13
CA PHE A 5 -13.62 34.85 42.92
C PHE A 5 -12.71 33.62 43.02
N PHE A 6 -13.28 32.42 43.20
CA PHE A 6 -12.50 31.18 43.12
C PHE A 6 -12.54 30.69 41.67
N GLY A 7 -11.44 30.92 40.96
CA GLY A 7 -11.22 30.47 39.59
C GLY A 7 -10.95 28.96 39.52
N ALA A 8 -11.37 28.39 38.40
CA ALA A 8 -11.33 26.99 38.02
C ALA A 8 -9.93 26.35 38.01
N ILE A 9 -9.87 25.04 38.26
CA ILE A 9 -9.00 24.12 37.52
C ILE A 9 -9.82 22.86 37.23
N CYS A 10 -10.45 22.82 36.05
CA CYS A 10 -10.93 21.57 35.46
C CYS A 10 -9.77 21.02 34.64
N CYS A 11 -8.99 20.11 35.24
CA CYS A 11 -7.98 19.34 34.52
C CYS A 11 -8.67 18.41 33.53
N VAL A 12 -8.81 18.86 32.29
CA VAL A 12 -9.07 17.95 31.16
C VAL A 12 -7.80 17.13 30.96
N LEU A 13 -7.78 15.92 31.53
CA LEU A 13 -6.87 14.87 31.10
C LEU A 13 -7.21 14.55 29.64
N ALA A 14 -6.49 15.19 28.72
CA ALA A 14 -6.43 14.76 27.34
C ALA A 14 -5.75 13.39 27.33
N GLY A 15 -6.54 12.33 27.32
CA GLY A 15 -6.03 10.99 27.07
C GLY A 15 -5.28 11.01 25.75
N ILE A 16 -4.02 10.58 25.79
CA ILE A 16 -3.24 10.33 24.59
C ILE A 16 -3.92 9.15 23.90
N LEU A 17 -4.81 9.43 22.96
CA LEU A 17 -5.40 8.41 22.10
C LEU A 17 -4.26 7.91 21.20
N ASN A 18 -3.71 6.75 21.56
CA ASN A 18 -2.82 6.01 20.69
C ASN A 18 -3.67 5.45 19.54
N ALA A 19 -3.88 6.26 18.49
CA ALA A 19 -4.37 5.74 17.23
C ALA A 19 -3.23 4.96 16.59
N GLN A 20 -3.47 3.66 16.38
CA GLN A 20 -2.60 2.77 15.64
C GLN A 20 -3.44 2.33 14.44
N GLU A 21 -3.14 2.88 13.26
CA GLU A 21 -3.99 2.74 12.08
C GLU A 21 -3.73 1.43 11.33
N LEU A 22 -2.53 0.88 11.49
CA LEU A 22 -2.07 -0.29 10.77
C LEU A 22 -2.07 -1.51 11.68
N ASN A 23 -2.45 -2.65 11.10
CA ASN A 23 -2.18 -3.98 11.61
C ASN A 23 -1.19 -4.67 10.66
N CYS A 24 0.08 -4.29 10.79
CA CYS A 24 1.16 -4.69 9.90
C CYS A 24 1.90 -5.92 10.42
N LYS A 25 2.01 -6.95 9.56
CA LYS A 25 2.87 -8.12 9.81
C LYS A 25 4.18 -7.98 9.05
N ILE A 26 5.28 -7.85 9.78
CA ILE A 26 6.62 -7.83 9.21
C ILE A 26 7.18 -9.25 9.20
N SER A 27 7.84 -9.62 8.11
CA SER A 27 8.66 -10.84 8.04
C SER A 27 9.97 -10.57 7.31
N ILE A 28 11.06 -11.16 7.78
CA ILE A 28 12.35 -11.09 7.09
C ILE A 28 12.77 -12.48 6.64
N ILE A 29 12.94 -12.63 5.33
CA ILE A 29 13.45 -13.86 4.72
C ILE A 29 14.76 -13.55 3.99
N LYS A 30 15.58 -14.58 3.81
CA LYS A 30 16.78 -14.50 2.98
C LYS A 30 16.57 -15.26 1.68
N GLU A 31 17.27 -14.85 0.64
CA GLU A 31 17.39 -15.65 -0.57
C GLU A 31 18.04 -17.02 -0.24
N ALA A 32 17.56 -18.08 -0.89
CA ALA A 32 17.99 -19.44 -0.57
C ALA A 32 19.51 -19.63 -0.75
N SER A 33 20.09 -18.96 -1.74
CA SER A 33 21.52 -18.95 -2.08
C SER A 33 22.36 -18.07 -1.16
N LEU A 34 21.77 -17.20 -0.34
CA LEU A 34 22.49 -16.31 0.54
C LEU A 34 22.94 -17.07 1.80
N GLU A 35 24.24 -17.28 1.94
CA GLU A 35 24.85 -17.80 3.15
C GLU A 35 24.86 -16.71 4.24
N VAL A 36 24.36 -17.05 5.43
CA VAL A 36 24.30 -16.15 6.59
C VAL A 36 24.72 -16.91 7.84
N ASN A 37 25.46 -16.25 8.72
CA ASN A 37 25.87 -16.84 10.00
C ASN A 37 24.76 -16.68 11.07
N SER A 38 24.96 -17.32 12.22
CA SER A 38 24.01 -17.26 13.34
C SER A 38 23.79 -15.84 13.85
N THR A 39 24.82 -14.97 13.82
CA THR A 39 24.75 -13.58 14.26
C THR A 39 23.83 -12.75 13.36
N GLU A 40 23.90 -12.91 12.04
CA GLU A 40 22.99 -12.25 11.10
C GLU A 40 21.55 -12.70 11.26
N LEU A 41 21.32 -13.99 11.52
CA LEU A 41 19.97 -14.50 11.78
C LEU A 41 19.34 -13.88 13.03
N GLU A 42 20.13 -13.64 14.08
CA GLU A 42 19.68 -12.91 15.26
C GLU A 42 19.36 -11.43 14.93
N ILE A 43 20.20 -10.79 14.11
CA ILE A 43 19.96 -9.41 13.66
C ILE A 43 18.64 -9.31 12.89
N PHE A 44 18.32 -10.29 12.02
CA PHE A 44 17.05 -10.29 11.29
C PHE A 44 15.84 -10.44 12.22
N LYS A 45 15.91 -11.30 13.24
CA LYS A 45 14.83 -11.46 14.22
C LYS A 45 14.60 -10.18 15.01
N GLU A 46 15.68 -9.51 15.44
CA GLU A 46 15.56 -8.23 16.13
C GLU A 46 15.00 -7.14 15.21
N LEU A 47 15.49 -7.06 13.98
CA LEU A 47 15.02 -6.11 12.98
C LEU A 47 13.52 -6.28 12.69
N GLU A 48 13.04 -7.53 12.61
CA GLU A 48 11.62 -7.82 12.46
C GLU A 48 10.78 -7.23 13.60
N LEU A 49 11.24 -7.34 14.85
CA LEU A 49 10.58 -6.75 16.01
C LEU A 49 10.61 -5.22 15.97
N VAL A 50 11.75 -4.62 15.63
CA VAL A 50 11.90 -3.16 15.55
C VAL A 50 11.02 -2.57 14.44
N LEU A 51 10.94 -3.23 13.28
CA LEU A 51 10.06 -2.80 12.20
C LEU A 51 8.57 -3.01 12.53
N ASN A 52 8.25 -4.08 13.26
CA ASN A 52 6.89 -4.31 13.73
C ASN A 52 6.44 -3.18 14.69
N ASP A 53 7.31 -2.82 15.64
CA ASP A 53 7.09 -1.71 16.56
C ASP A 53 6.93 -0.38 15.80
N LEU A 54 7.85 -0.06 14.88
CA LEU A 54 7.76 1.14 14.06
C LEU A 54 6.43 1.22 13.30
N MET A 55 6.00 0.14 12.65
CA MET A 55 4.80 0.18 11.81
C MET A 55 3.50 0.24 12.60
N ASN A 56 3.43 -0.47 13.73
CA ASN A 56 2.19 -0.63 14.50
C ASN A 56 2.07 0.34 15.68
N ASN A 57 3.17 0.90 16.20
CA ASN A 57 3.16 1.81 17.34
C ASN A 57 3.48 3.27 16.98
N THR A 58 3.83 3.56 15.72
CA THR A 58 3.89 4.94 15.23
C THR A 58 2.48 5.43 14.89
N GLN A 59 2.17 6.65 15.31
CA GLN A 59 0.96 7.36 14.90
C GLN A 59 1.18 7.97 13.51
N TRP A 60 0.55 7.40 12.49
CA TRP A 60 0.68 7.89 11.10
C TRP A 60 -0.34 8.98 10.76
N THR A 61 -1.47 9.01 11.47
CA THR A 61 -2.57 9.94 11.23
C THR A 61 -3.06 10.55 12.55
N LYS A 62 -3.95 11.55 12.45
CA LYS A 62 -4.64 12.11 13.62
C LYS A 62 -6.04 11.55 13.78
N ASP A 63 -6.46 10.66 12.88
CA ASP A 63 -7.81 10.15 12.86
C ASP A 63 -7.94 9.05 13.93
N PRO A 64 -9.06 8.97 14.65
CA PRO A 64 -9.25 7.92 15.64
C PRO A 64 -9.52 6.58 14.95
N PHE A 65 -8.75 5.55 15.29
CA PHE A 65 -8.97 4.18 14.83
C PHE A 65 -9.32 3.26 16.00
N ILE A 66 -10.38 2.46 15.84
CA ILE A 66 -10.61 1.28 16.70
C ILE A 66 -9.84 0.08 16.15
N THR A 67 -9.62 -0.94 16.98
CA THR A 67 -8.82 -2.13 16.61
C THR A 67 -9.36 -2.84 15.37
N GLU A 68 -10.68 -2.87 15.21
CA GLU A 68 -11.38 -3.52 14.10
C GLU A 68 -11.30 -2.73 12.78
N GLU A 69 -10.99 -1.43 12.86
CA GLU A 69 -10.83 -0.55 11.70
C GLU A 69 -9.38 -0.48 11.21
N ARG A 70 -8.45 -1.12 11.92
CA ARG A 70 -7.04 -1.13 11.52
C ARG A 70 -6.87 -1.79 10.16
N ILE A 71 -6.08 -1.14 9.31
CA ILE A 71 -5.81 -1.62 7.96
C ILE A 71 -4.86 -2.82 8.05
N ASN A 72 -5.31 -3.95 7.53
CA ASN A 72 -4.51 -5.17 7.51
C ASN A 72 -3.46 -5.10 6.40
N CYS A 73 -2.19 -5.21 6.77
CA CYS A 73 -1.10 -5.22 5.81
C CYS A 73 0.03 -6.17 6.21
N SER A 74 0.84 -6.54 5.23
CA SER A 74 2.06 -7.32 5.44
C SER A 74 3.19 -6.76 4.62
N MET A 75 4.39 -6.79 5.21
CA MET A 75 5.62 -6.42 4.53
C MET A 75 6.65 -7.52 4.75
N GLN A 76 7.12 -8.10 3.65
CA GLN A 76 8.15 -9.11 3.66
C GLN A 76 9.42 -8.55 3.03
N LEU A 77 10.47 -8.45 3.84
CA LEU A 77 11.80 -8.07 3.37
C LEU A 77 12.51 -9.35 2.95
N GLN A 78 12.86 -9.44 1.66
CA GLN A 78 13.69 -10.51 1.12
C GLN A 78 15.12 -9.99 0.98
N ILE A 79 16.04 -10.48 1.81
CA ILE A 79 17.46 -10.12 1.75
C ILE A 79 18.15 -10.98 0.69
N ASN A 80 18.65 -10.34 -0.36
CA ASN A 80 19.29 -11.01 -1.49
C ASN A 80 20.82 -10.99 -1.35
N LYS A 81 21.38 -9.89 -0.83
CA LYS A 81 22.83 -9.68 -0.73
C LYS A 81 23.19 -8.95 0.56
N ILE A 82 24.38 -9.25 1.08
CA ILE A 82 25.02 -8.55 2.20
C ILE A 82 26.38 -8.04 1.69
N PRO A 83 26.45 -6.82 1.11
CA PRO A 83 27.70 -6.32 0.53
C PRO A 83 28.81 -6.12 1.56
N SER A 84 28.44 -5.80 2.79
CA SER A 84 29.33 -5.70 3.95
C SER A 84 28.52 -5.88 5.23
N ALA A 85 29.19 -6.15 6.34
CA ALA A 85 28.53 -6.35 7.63
C ALA A 85 27.63 -5.15 7.98
N GLY A 86 26.37 -5.43 8.31
CA GLY A 86 25.36 -4.42 8.63
C GLY A 86 24.75 -3.69 7.44
N ASN A 87 25.12 -4.03 6.20
CA ASN A 87 24.53 -3.49 4.97
C ASN A 87 23.78 -4.58 4.21
N TYR A 88 22.53 -4.32 3.88
CA TYR A 88 21.61 -5.29 3.32
C TYR A 88 20.99 -4.75 2.03
N VAL A 89 20.91 -5.61 1.01
CA VAL A 89 20.27 -5.31 -0.26
C VAL A 89 19.31 -6.44 -0.60
N GLY A 90 18.13 -6.10 -1.11
CA GLY A 90 17.06 -7.05 -1.27
C GLY A 90 15.87 -6.51 -2.03
N ALA A 91 14.72 -7.11 -1.78
CA ALA A 91 13.44 -6.64 -2.26
C ALA A 91 12.44 -6.56 -1.10
N LEU A 92 11.45 -5.68 -1.19
CA LEU A 92 10.34 -5.57 -0.26
C LEU A 92 9.05 -5.93 -0.96
N GLN A 93 8.33 -6.91 -0.42
CA GLN A 93 6.99 -7.27 -0.85
C GLN A 93 5.98 -6.65 0.12
N ILE A 94 5.06 -5.83 -0.40
CA ILE A 94 4.03 -5.14 0.36
C ILE A 94 2.67 -5.63 -0.08
N GLN A 95 1.82 -5.98 0.88
CA GLN A 95 0.42 -6.29 0.65
C GLN A 95 -0.46 -5.53 1.63
N ALA A 96 -1.58 -5.01 1.15
CA ALA A 96 -2.60 -4.38 1.98
C ALA A 96 -3.99 -4.78 1.53
N THR A 97 -4.88 -5.02 2.49
CA THR A 97 -6.25 -5.46 2.24
C THR A 97 -7.25 -4.62 3.03
N ARG A 98 -8.48 -4.54 2.50
CA ARG A 98 -9.64 -3.97 3.21
C ARG A 98 -10.77 -5.00 3.30
N PRO A 99 -11.56 -4.99 4.39
CA PRO A 99 -12.76 -5.79 4.47
C PRO A 99 -13.83 -5.28 3.50
N VAL A 100 -14.56 -6.21 2.88
CA VAL A 100 -15.75 -5.89 2.07
C VAL A 100 -16.97 -5.80 2.99
N PHE A 101 -17.82 -4.81 2.74
CA PHE A 101 -18.99 -4.56 3.58
C PHE A 101 -19.88 -5.80 3.72
N SER A 102 -20.33 -6.08 4.95
CA SER A 102 -21.20 -7.22 5.29
C SER A 102 -20.67 -8.59 4.84
N SER A 103 -19.34 -8.76 4.78
CA SER A 103 -18.70 -10.01 4.38
C SER A 103 -17.43 -10.27 5.19
N ASN A 104 -17.06 -11.55 5.33
CA ASN A 104 -15.75 -11.95 5.87
C ASN A 104 -14.64 -11.90 4.80
N TYR A 105 -14.97 -11.42 3.60
CA TYR A 105 -14.05 -11.34 2.47
C TYR A 105 -13.20 -10.06 2.54
N ASN A 106 -11.89 -10.20 2.36
CA ASN A 106 -10.96 -9.09 2.27
C ASN A 106 -10.50 -8.92 0.82
N THR A 107 -10.65 -7.70 0.28
CA THR A 107 -10.17 -7.36 -1.06
C THR A 107 -8.77 -6.75 -1.01
N LEU A 108 -7.95 -7.08 -1.99
CA LEU A 108 -6.55 -6.66 -2.06
C LEU A 108 -6.43 -5.24 -2.64
N LEU A 109 -5.94 -4.30 -1.85
CA LEU A 109 -5.72 -2.90 -2.27
C LEU A 109 -4.38 -2.73 -2.99
N LEU A 110 -3.35 -3.38 -2.47
CA LEU A 110 -1.96 -3.24 -2.93
C LEU A 110 -1.26 -4.59 -2.85
N ASN A 111 -0.48 -4.92 -3.88
CA ASN A 111 0.41 -6.08 -3.92
C ASN A 111 1.68 -5.72 -4.69
N TRP A 112 2.52 -4.91 -4.05
CA TRP A 112 3.67 -4.30 -4.70
C TRP A 112 4.96 -5.00 -4.29
N ARG A 113 5.80 -5.29 -5.28
CA ARG A 113 7.19 -5.71 -5.04
C ARG A 113 8.13 -4.60 -5.47
N ASP A 114 8.88 -4.11 -4.50
CA ASP A 114 9.92 -3.09 -4.60
C ASP A 114 11.28 -3.78 -4.63
N GLU A 115 12.00 -3.67 -5.75
CA GLU A 115 13.34 -4.26 -5.90
C GLU A 115 14.44 -3.30 -5.40
N ASP A 116 14.09 -2.06 -5.05
CA ASP A 116 15.04 -1.00 -4.66
C ASP A 116 15.18 -0.93 -3.13
N LEU A 117 15.30 -2.09 -2.46
CA LEU A 117 15.54 -2.18 -1.03
C LEU A 117 17.04 -2.25 -0.75
N ALA A 118 17.60 -1.18 -0.18
CA ALA A 118 18.97 -1.12 0.30
C ALA A 118 19.01 -0.36 1.63
N PHE A 119 19.58 -0.95 2.68
CA PHE A 119 19.63 -0.31 3.99
C PHE A 119 20.79 -0.79 4.84
N SER A 120 21.12 0.00 5.86
CA SER A 120 22.08 -0.36 6.89
C SER A 120 21.35 -0.56 8.21
N TYR A 121 21.69 -1.63 8.93
CA TYR A 121 21.15 -1.90 10.26
C TYR A 121 22.20 -2.56 11.15
N SER A 122 22.22 -2.15 12.41
CA SER A 122 23.11 -2.69 13.44
C SER A 122 22.28 -3.12 14.65
N ARG A 123 22.76 -4.15 15.36
CA ARG A 123 22.10 -4.68 16.56
C ARG A 123 21.87 -3.57 17.60
N ASN A 124 20.73 -3.64 18.28
CA ASN A 124 20.26 -2.68 19.28
C ASN A 124 20.04 -1.26 18.75
N THR A 125 19.85 -1.09 17.44
CA THR A 125 19.54 0.22 16.85
C THR A 125 18.04 0.41 16.79
N LEU A 126 17.54 1.48 17.43
CA LEU A 126 16.16 1.90 17.28
C LEU A 126 15.97 2.57 15.91
N ILE A 127 14.95 2.15 15.18
CA ILE A 127 14.52 2.80 13.94
C ILE A 127 13.37 3.74 14.28
N THR A 128 13.52 5.02 13.95
CA THR A 128 12.49 6.03 14.18
C THR A 128 12.34 6.89 12.96
N TYR A 129 11.11 7.09 12.50
CA TYR A 129 10.80 8.03 11.42
C TYR A 129 10.71 9.46 11.95
N SER A 130 11.13 10.44 11.15
CA SER A 130 11.00 11.86 11.46
C SER A 130 10.37 12.59 10.27
N PRO A 131 9.17 13.18 10.44
CA PRO A 131 8.54 13.95 9.38
C PRO A 131 9.46 15.09 8.91
N ASN A 132 9.44 15.40 7.61
CA ASN A 132 10.23 16.46 6.97
C ASN A 132 11.76 16.26 6.90
N GLN A 133 12.30 15.16 7.42
CA GLN A 133 13.75 14.92 7.38
C GLN A 133 14.08 13.49 6.94
N PHE A 134 15.04 13.35 6.04
CA PHE A 134 15.64 12.05 5.76
C PHE A 134 16.67 11.71 6.85
N ARG A 135 16.41 10.63 7.60
CA ARG A 135 17.33 10.12 8.63
C ARG A 135 18.08 8.88 8.17
N ASP A 136 17.32 7.89 7.73
CA ASP A 136 17.85 6.64 7.20
C ASP A 136 16.90 6.09 6.13
N ASN A 137 17.43 5.21 5.28
CA ASN A 137 16.67 4.72 4.14
C ASN A 137 15.56 3.76 4.58
N LEU A 138 15.79 2.93 5.59
CA LEU A 138 14.83 1.90 6.01
C LEU A 138 13.58 2.53 6.63
N SER A 139 13.75 3.47 7.57
CA SER A 139 12.62 4.21 8.15
C SER A 139 11.83 4.98 7.08
N SER A 140 12.53 5.56 6.10
CA SER A 140 11.89 6.28 4.98
C SER A 140 11.09 5.34 4.06
N ILE A 141 11.60 4.14 3.75
CA ILE A 141 10.88 3.13 2.96
C ILE A 141 9.63 2.67 3.72
N MET A 142 9.76 2.34 5.00
CA MET A 142 8.65 1.90 5.84
C MET A 142 7.56 2.99 5.93
N ALA A 143 7.95 4.23 6.23
CA ALA A 143 7.03 5.36 6.29
C ALA A 143 6.37 5.64 4.93
N TYR A 144 7.11 5.55 3.83
CA TYR A 144 6.56 5.71 2.49
C TYR A 144 5.42 4.72 2.25
N TYR A 145 5.63 3.43 2.56
CA TYR A 145 4.60 2.41 2.38
C TYR A 145 3.46 2.49 3.39
N ALA A 146 3.70 2.95 4.62
CA ALA A 146 2.64 3.25 5.58
C ALA A 146 1.65 4.27 5.00
N TYR A 147 2.17 5.42 4.54
CA TYR A 147 1.34 6.47 3.92
C TYR A 147 0.72 6.05 2.60
N PHE A 148 1.42 5.25 1.79
CA PHE A 148 0.86 4.79 0.52
C PHE A 148 -0.32 3.84 0.75
N ILE A 149 -0.21 2.94 1.74
CA ILE A 149 -1.31 2.05 2.15
C ILE A 149 -2.51 2.87 2.65
N LEU A 150 -2.28 3.87 3.53
CA LEU A 150 -3.32 4.78 4.00
C LEU A 150 -4.00 5.51 2.84
N GLY A 151 -3.23 6.00 1.87
CA GLY A 151 -3.76 6.66 0.67
C GLY A 151 -4.67 5.74 -0.14
N MET A 152 -4.25 4.49 -0.38
CA MET A 152 -5.03 3.50 -1.11
C MET A 152 -6.32 3.10 -0.37
N ASP A 153 -6.25 3.00 0.96
CA ASP A 153 -7.39 2.67 1.81
C ASP A 153 -8.43 3.80 1.82
N TYR A 154 -8.02 5.03 2.08
CA TYR A 154 -8.95 6.17 2.09
C TYR A 154 -9.58 6.42 0.71
N ASP A 155 -8.82 6.23 -0.38
CA ASP A 155 -9.37 6.28 -1.74
C ASP A 155 -10.40 5.18 -2.02
N SER A 156 -10.32 4.05 -1.32
CA SER A 156 -11.30 2.97 -1.46
C SER A 156 -12.63 3.29 -0.79
N TYR A 157 -12.65 4.17 0.23
CA TYR A 157 -13.85 4.56 0.97
C TYR A 157 -14.45 5.90 0.51
N SER A 158 -13.63 6.79 -0.05
CA SER A 158 -14.05 8.11 -0.54
C SER A 158 -13.28 8.51 -1.79
N SER A 159 -13.95 9.14 -2.76
CA SER A 159 -13.28 9.62 -3.98
C SER A 159 -12.17 10.61 -3.62
N LYS A 160 -10.94 10.23 -3.99
CA LYS A 160 -9.70 10.99 -3.73
C LYS A 160 -9.42 11.25 -2.23
N GLY A 161 -9.99 10.47 -1.32
CA GLY A 161 -9.81 10.61 0.14
C GLY A 161 -8.36 10.48 0.60
N GLY A 162 -7.54 9.71 -0.12
CA GLY A 162 -6.14 9.45 0.19
C GLY A 162 -5.15 10.54 -0.20
N THR A 163 -5.62 11.66 -0.80
CA THR A 163 -4.74 12.71 -1.35
C THR A 163 -3.74 13.25 -0.32
N LYS A 164 -4.19 13.42 0.93
CA LYS A 164 -3.34 13.85 2.05
C LYS A 164 -2.15 12.90 2.25
N TYR A 165 -2.36 11.60 2.22
CA TYR A 165 -1.31 10.61 2.47
C TYR A 165 -0.37 10.43 1.27
N PHE A 166 -0.88 10.57 0.04
CA PHE A 166 -0.01 10.63 -1.12
C PHE A 166 0.89 11.88 -1.14
N ASN A 167 0.44 13.01 -0.59
CA ASN A 167 1.32 14.17 -0.39
C ASN A 167 2.46 13.86 0.60
N GLU A 168 2.19 13.15 1.70
CA GLU A 168 3.25 12.68 2.63
C GLU A 168 4.26 11.77 1.90
N CYS A 169 3.79 10.86 1.05
CA CYS A 169 4.67 10.05 0.20
C CYS A 169 5.54 10.91 -0.74
N GLN A 170 4.97 11.93 -1.38
CA GLN A 170 5.74 12.86 -2.23
C GLN A 170 6.80 13.61 -1.43
N GLN A 171 6.47 14.01 -0.20
CA GLN A 171 7.41 14.67 0.68
C GLN A 171 8.57 13.74 1.08
N ILE A 172 8.27 12.48 1.42
CA ILE A 172 9.31 11.48 1.73
C ILE A 172 10.23 11.27 0.52
N VAL A 173 9.67 11.13 -0.68
CA VAL A 173 10.45 11.05 -1.92
C VAL A 173 11.35 12.27 -2.08
N SER A 174 10.81 13.48 -1.92
CA SER A 174 11.57 14.73 -2.00
C SER A 174 12.74 14.78 -1.01
N ASN A 175 12.52 14.33 0.23
CA ASN A 175 13.56 14.31 1.26
C ASN A 175 14.65 13.26 0.95
N ALA A 176 14.26 12.12 0.36
CA ALA A 176 15.14 10.99 0.10
C ALA A 176 15.91 11.09 -1.23
N GLN A 177 15.55 12.00 -2.15
CA GLN A 177 16.20 12.12 -3.46
C GLN A 177 17.73 12.28 -3.37
N ASN A 178 18.26 13.02 -2.40
CA ASN A 178 19.71 13.23 -2.26
C ASN A 178 20.40 12.23 -1.33
N SER A 179 19.68 11.22 -0.83
CA SER A 179 20.22 10.22 0.12
C SER A 179 21.24 9.26 -0.48
N GLY A 180 21.24 9.10 -1.81
CA GLY A 180 22.01 8.06 -2.51
C GLY A 180 21.39 6.66 -2.48
N GLY A 181 20.25 6.46 -1.80
CA GLY A 181 19.48 5.22 -1.87
C GLY A 181 18.76 5.06 -3.21
N PRO A 182 18.60 3.83 -3.72
CA PRO A 182 17.86 3.57 -4.97
C PRO A 182 16.35 3.73 -4.73
N GLY A 183 15.58 3.96 -5.78
CA GLY A 183 14.11 3.94 -5.79
C GLY A 183 13.43 5.30 -5.60
N TRP A 184 14.20 6.37 -5.38
CA TRP A 184 13.69 7.70 -5.00
C TRP A 184 13.70 8.73 -6.13
N LYS A 185 14.30 8.41 -7.29
CA LYS A 185 14.47 9.37 -8.40
C LYS A 185 13.72 8.96 -9.65
N SER A 186 13.35 9.96 -10.44
CA SER A 186 12.78 9.76 -11.78
C SER A 186 13.81 9.28 -12.80
N SER A 187 15.10 9.59 -12.59
CA SER A 187 16.21 9.31 -13.50
C SER A 187 16.79 7.90 -13.38
N GLU A 188 16.30 7.10 -12.44
CA GLU A 188 16.73 5.70 -12.26
C GLU A 188 16.24 4.81 -13.39
N GLN A 189 16.85 3.63 -13.52
CA GLN A 189 16.50 2.70 -14.60
C GLN A 189 15.10 2.11 -14.37
N GLY A 190 14.23 2.31 -15.36
CA GLY A 190 12.86 1.81 -15.33
C GLY A 190 11.89 2.75 -14.63
N LYS A 191 10.61 2.43 -14.71
CA LYS A 191 9.52 3.23 -14.14
C LYS A 191 8.87 2.57 -12.94
N ARG A 192 9.44 1.47 -12.44
CA ARG A 192 8.88 0.63 -11.39
C ARG A 192 9.59 0.90 -10.07
N ASN A 193 9.42 2.10 -9.53
CA ASN A 193 10.04 2.51 -8.27
C ASN A 193 9.09 3.37 -7.43
N ARG A 194 9.50 3.74 -6.21
CA ARG A 194 8.71 4.53 -5.27
C ARG A 194 8.41 5.93 -5.80
N PHE A 195 9.36 6.56 -6.49
CA PHE A 195 9.13 7.85 -7.15
C PHE A 195 7.91 7.79 -8.10
N TRP A 196 7.93 6.87 -9.07
CA TRP A 196 6.88 6.79 -10.08
C TRP A 196 5.55 6.32 -9.51
N LEU A 197 5.54 5.49 -8.46
CA LEU A 197 4.31 5.08 -7.79
C LEU A 197 3.51 6.28 -7.27
N VAL A 198 4.14 7.18 -6.51
CA VAL A 198 3.44 8.36 -5.96
C VAL A 198 3.27 9.47 -7.00
N ASP A 199 4.25 9.69 -7.88
CA ASP A 199 4.15 10.73 -8.90
C ASP A 199 2.97 10.46 -9.84
N ASN A 200 2.84 9.22 -10.34
CA ASN A 200 1.74 8.83 -11.19
C ASN A 200 0.39 9.04 -10.52
N ILE A 201 0.17 8.53 -9.30
CA ILE A 201 -1.15 8.58 -8.66
C ILE A 201 -1.66 10.00 -8.41
N MET A 202 -0.75 10.97 -8.28
CA MET A 202 -1.05 12.37 -8.04
C MET A 202 -1.28 13.19 -9.33
N GLN A 203 -0.87 12.67 -10.49
CA GLN A 203 -1.10 13.34 -11.77
C GLN A 203 -2.57 13.30 -12.19
N VAL A 204 -3.03 14.38 -12.83
CA VAL A 204 -4.41 14.47 -13.38
C VAL A 204 -4.72 13.30 -14.33
N ALA A 205 -3.73 12.85 -15.09
CA ALA A 205 -3.86 11.70 -16.01
C ALA A 205 -4.22 10.37 -15.31
N PHE A 206 -3.98 10.25 -14.00
CA PHE A 206 -4.30 9.07 -13.20
C PHE A 206 -5.52 9.27 -12.28
N GLU A 207 -6.20 10.42 -12.32
CA GLU A 207 -7.47 10.57 -11.61
C GLU A 207 -8.49 9.45 -11.90
N PRO A 208 -8.64 8.97 -13.16
CA PRO A 208 -9.55 7.87 -13.43
C PRO A 208 -9.16 6.56 -12.73
N LEU A 209 -7.89 6.34 -12.38
CA LEU A 209 -7.46 5.20 -11.56
C LEU A 209 -7.98 5.32 -10.13
N ARG A 210 -7.92 6.52 -9.54
CA ARG A 210 -8.42 6.78 -8.19
C ARG A 210 -9.95 6.65 -8.13
N ASP A 211 -10.63 7.16 -9.16
CA ASP A 211 -12.08 7.00 -9.30
C ASP A 211 -12.47 5.52 -9.54
N CYS A 212 -11.67 4.77 -10.30
CA CYS A 212 -11.83 3.33 -10.44
C CYS A 212 -11.69 2.65 -9.09
N ASN A 213 -10.66 2.98 -8.30
CA ASN A 213 -10.43 2.40 -6.98
C ASN A 213 -11.65 2.61 -6.06
N TYR A 214 -12.18 3.82 -5.97
CA TYR A 214 -13.39 4.11 -5.21
C TYR A 214 -14.62 3.33 -5.72
N ALA A 215 -14.91 3.44 -7.03
CA ALA A 215 -16.12 2.87 -7.62
C ALA A 215 -16.12 1.34 -7.55
N TYR A 216 -14.98 0.70 -7.81
CA TYR A 216 -14.83 -0.75 -7.75
C TYR A 216 -15.15 -1.26 -6.34
N HIS A 217 -14.65 -0.57 -5.32
CA HIS A 217 -14.80 -0.98 -3.93
C HIS A 217 -16.18 -0.66 -3.34
N ARG A 218 -16.65 0.59 -3.44
CA ARG A 218 -17.92 1.02 -2.83
C ARG A 218 -19.15 0.64 -3.63
N ASN A 219 -19.09 0.78 -4.96
CA ASN A 219 -20.26 0.53 -5.81
C ASN A 219 -20.31 -0.89 -6.36
N GLY A 220 -19.15 -1.55 -6.44
CA GLY A 220 -19.02 -2.94 -6.86
C GLY A 220 -19.01 -3.90 -5.68
N MET A 221 -17.85 -4.02 -5.01
CA MET A 221 -17.62 -5.03 -3.97
C MET A 221 -18.62 -4.91 -2.80
N ASP A 222 -18.81 -3.71 -2.26
CA ASP A 222 -19.68 -3.50 -1.10
C ASP A 222 -21.18 -3.65 -1.43
N GLN A 223 -21.56 -3.69 -2.71
CA GLN A 223 -22.93 -3.94 -3.17
C GLN A 223 -23.20 -5.42 -3.45
N MET A 224 -22.16 -6.28 -3.47
CA MET A 224 -22.29 -7.69 -3.85
C MET A 224 -23.19 -8.50 -2.91
N TYR A 225 -23.27 -8.11 -1.63
CA TYR A 225 -24.13 -8.77 -0.65
C TYR A 225 -25.61 -8.51 -0.94
N GLU A 226 -25.95 -7.27 -1.29
CA GLU A 226 -27.33 -6.85 -1.56
C GLU A 226 -27.79 -7.25 -2.97
N ASP A 227 -26.98 -6.98 -3.98
CA ASP A 227 -27.30 -7.27 -5.38
C ASP A 227 -26.03 -7.59 -6.18
N LYS A 228 -25.80 -8.89 -6.40
CA LYS A 228 -24.66 -9.40 -7.15
C LYS A 228 -24.65 -8.95 -8.61
N ILE A 229 -25.80 -8.79 -9.27
CA ILE A 229 -25.88 -8.40 -10.69
C ILE A 229 -25.47 -6.94 -10.83
N LYS A 230 -26.03 -6.07 -9.99
CA LYS A 230 -25.67 -4.65 -9.93
C LYS A 230 -24.20 -4.48 -9.53
N GLY A 231 -23.72 -5.22 -8.55
CA GLY A 231 -22.33 -5.22 -8.11
C GLY A 231 -21.36 -5.58 -9.24
N LYS A 232 -21.61 -6.68 -9.96
CA LYS A 232 -20.76 -7.10 -11.10
C LYS A 232 -20.74 -6.07 -12.22
N LYS A 233 -21.90 -5.48 -12.56
CA LYS A 233 -21.96 -4.39 -13.54
C LYS A 233 -21.12 -3.19 -13.09
N ALA A 234 -21.21 -2.79 -11.83
CA ALA A 234 -20.43 -1.69 -11.28
C ALA A 234 -18.92 -1.97 -11.29
N LEU A 235 -18.48 -3.22 -11.08
CA LEU A 235 -17.07 -3.60 -11.24
C LEU A 235 -16.58 -3.38 -12.68
N TYR A 236 -17.37 -3.82 -13.68
CA TYR A 236 -17.03 -3.62 -15.09
C TYR A 236 -16.93 -2.13 -15.45
N ASP A 237 -17.90 -1.35 -15.02
CA ASP A 237 -17.95 0.09 -15.27
C ASP A 237 -16.79 0.82 -14.58
N ALA A 238 -16.42 0.39 -13.37
CA ALA A 238 -15.26 0.92 -12.65
C ALA A 238 -13.95 0.63 -13.41
N LEU A 239 -13.71 -0.61 -13.81
CA LEU A 239 -12.50 -0.99 -14.58
C LEU A 239 -12.43 -0.25 -15.91
N SER A 240 -13.56 0.01 -16.55
CA SER A 240 -13.63 0.75 -17.82
C SER A 240 -13.13 2.19 -17.71
N LYS A 241 -13.12 2.79 -16.51
CA LYS A 241 -12.52 4.12 -16.26
C LYS A 241 -11.00 4.13 -16.46
N LEU A 242 -10.33 2.98 -16.50
CA LEU A 242 -8.89 2.89 -16.70
C LEU A 242 -8.46 3.07 -18.17
N ASN A 243 -9.39 2.97 -19.13
CA ASN A 243 -9.09 3.16 -20.55
C ASN A 243 -8.32 4.46 -20.85
N PRO A 244 -8.78 5.66 -20.43
CA PRO A 244 -8.05 6.90 -20.66
C PRO A 244 -6.65 6.91 -20.02
N VAL A 245 -6.46 6.27 -18.87
CA VAL A 245 -5.13 6.20 -18.20
C VAL A 245 -4.16 5.37 -19.05
N VAL A 246 -4.59 4.20 -19.51
CA VAL A 246 -3.77 3.29 -20.32
C VAL A 246 -3.46 3.89 -21.70
N GLN A 247 -4.37 4.68 -22.27
CA GLN A 247 -4.13 5.41 -23.52
C GLN A 247 -3.01 6.44 -23.40
N VAL A 248 -2.93 7.15 -22.27
CA VAL A 248 -1.92 8.20 -22.03
C VAL A 248 -0.62 7.63 -21.46
N ARG A 249 -0.73 6.59 -20.62
CA ARG A 249 0.37 5.96 -19.87
C ARG A 249 0.25 4.43 -19.97
N PRO A 250 0.55 3.83 -21.14
CA PRO A 250 0.52 2.38 -21.29
C PRO A 250 1.53 1.72 -20.35
N ASN A 251 1.17 0.57 -19.80
CA ASN A 251 1.98 -0.21 -18.86
C ASN A 251 2.45 0.57 -17.62
N ALA A 252 1.66 1.57 -17.18
CA ALA A 252 1.94 2.26 -15.94
C ALA A 252 1.92 1.28 -14.76
N PRO A 253 2.93 1.31 -13.88
CA PRO A 253 3.04 0.36 -12.77
C PRO A 253 1.82 0.38 -11.85
N ASN A 254 1.22 1.56 -11.62
CA ASN A 254 0.04 1.72 -10.78
C ASN A 254 -1.17 0.95 -11.33
N VAL A 255 -1.42 1.03 -12.64
CA VAL A 255 -2.54 0.37 -13.29
C VAL A 255 -2.31 -1.15 -13.34
N VAL A 256 -1.12 -1.58 -13.75
CA VAL A 256 -0.77 -3.01 -13.81
C VAL A 256 -0.87 -3.64 -12.42
N ASN A 257 -0.32 -2.99 -11.40
CA ASN A 257 -0.41 -3.46 -10.02
C ASN A 257 -1.86 -3.56 -9.57
N TYR A 258 -2.68 -2.53 -9.81
CA TYR A 258 -4.10 -2.54 -9.45
C TYR A 258 -4.85 -3.71 -10.10
N LEU A 259 -4.70 -3.90 -11.41
CA LEU A 259 -5.39 -4.97 -12.14
C LEU A 259 -4.96 -6.36 -11.70
N LEU A 260 -3.66 -6.57 -11.45
CA LEU A 260 -3.16 -7.83 -10.91
C LEU A 260 -3.70 -8.13 -9.51
N CYS A 261 -3.92 -7.11 -8.67
CA CYS A 261 -4.57 -7.29 -7.38
C CYS A 261 -6.01 -7.80 -7.50
N LYS A 262 -6.70 -7.45 -8.59
CA LYS A 262 -8.12 -7.78 -8.81
C LYS A 262 -8.33 -9.07 -9.60
N ARG A 263 -7.31 -9.61 -10.27
CA ARG A 263 -7.44 -10.79 -11.14
C ARG A 263 -8.10 -11.98 -10.44
N ASP A 264 -7.58 -12.40 -9.30
CA ASP A 264 -8.05 -13.61 -8.60
C ASP A 264 -9.43 -13.40 -7.97
N GLU A 265 -9.69 -12.18 -7.50
CA GLU A 265 -11.01 -11.76 -7.03
C GLU A 265 -12.05 -11.81 -8.16
N LEU A 266 -11.74 -11.23 -9.33
CA LEU A 266 -12.63 -11.27 -10.50
C LEU A 266 -12.85 -12.70 -10.98
N LYS A 267 -11.83 -13.55 -10.98
CA LYS A 267 -11.97 -14.98 -11.29
C LYS A 267 -12.98 -15.66 -10.37
N SER A 268 -12.88 -15.40 -9.06
CA SER A 268 -13.81 -15.96 -8.07
C SER A 268 -15.23 -15.41 -8.25
N ILE A 269 -15.38 -14.09 -8.37
CA ILE A 269 -16.68 -13.41 -8.53
C ILE A 269 -17.41 -13.86 -9.80
N LEU A 270 -16.67 -14.07 -10.89
CA LEU A 270 -17.22 -14.43 -12.19
C LEU A 270 -17.39 -15.93 -12.39
N SER A 271 -16.96 -16.77 -11.44
CA SER A 271 -16.93 -18.23 -11.59
C SER A 271 -18.28 -18.83 -12.04
N ASP A 272 -19.39 -18.32 -11.51
CA ASP A 272 -20.78 -18.72 -11.79
C ASP A 272 -21.49 -17.83 -12.84
N SER A 273 -20.76 -16.94 -13.50
CA SER A 273 -21.30 -16.00 -14.49
C SER A 273 -21.37 -16.60 -15.88
N GLU A 274 -22.24 -16.04 -16.73
CA GLU A 274 -22.37 -16.46 -18.12
C GLU A 274 -21.05 -16.28 -18.89
N MET A 275 -20.79 -17.15 -19.86
CA MET A 275 -19.56 -17.11 -20.66
C MET A 275 -19.37 -15.76 -21.38
N LYS A 276 -20.48 -15.12 -21.77
CA LYS A 276 -20.45 -13.79 -22.38
C LYS A 276 -19.90 -12.74 -21.41
N GLU A 277 -20.42 -12.68 -20.19
CA GLU A 277 -19.96 -11.75 -19.15
C GLU A 277 -18.47 -11.98 -18.83
N LYS A 278 -18.05 -13.24 -18.66
CA LYS A 278 -16.63 -13.60 -18.49
C LYS A 278 -15.76 -13.08 -19.64
N THR A 279 -16.21 -13.26 -20.88
CA THR A 279 -15.49 -12.82 -22.09
C THR A 279 -15.36 -11.30 -22.17
N ASP A 280 -16.41 -10.57 -21.79
CA ASP A 280 -16.41 -9.10 -21.79
C ASP A 280 -15.38 -8.55 -20.79
N PHE A 281 -15.33 -9.09 -19.57
CA PHE A 281 -14.31 -8.74 -18.57
C PHE A 281 -12.89 -9.05 -19.05
N VAL A 282 -12.66 -10.26 -19.57
CA VAL A 282 -11.33 -10.66 -20.06
C VAL A 282 -10.88 -9.78 -21.23
N THR A 283 -11.80 -9.42 -22.13
CA THR A 283 -11.50 -8.52 -23.24
C THR A 283 -11.11 -7.12 -22.76
N LEU A 284 -11.80 -6.59 -21.75
CA LEU A 284 -11.46 -5.33 -21.12
C LEU A 284 -10.08 -5.41 -20.44
N LEU A 285 -9.83 -6.42 -19.62
CA LEU A 285 -8.58 -6.59 -18.88
C LEU A 285 -7.37 -6.72 -19.82
N LYS A 286 -7.49 -7.49 -20.91
CA LYS A 286 -6.45 -7.61 -21.94
C LYS A 286 -6.15 -6.30 -22.65
N ARG A 287 -7.16 -5.43 -22.82
CA ARG A 287 -6.96 -4.10 -23.40
C ARG A 287 -6.22 -3.18 -22.42
N LEU A 288 -6.56 -3.26 -21.13
CA LEU A 288 -5.98 -2.40 -20.09
C LEU A 288 -4.55 -2.83 -19.71
N ASP A 289 -4.26 -4.13 -19.73
CA ASP A 289 -2.95 -4.69 -19.42
C ASP A 289 -2.59 -5.83 -20.41
N PRO A 290 -2.16 -5.46 -21.64
CA PRO A 290 -1.83 -6.43 -22.68
C PRO A 290 -0.70 -7.38 -22.27
N SER A 291 0.27 -6.89 -21.49
CA SER A 291 1.45 -7.65 -21.06
C SER A 291 1.12 -8.84 -20.16
N ASN A 292 -0.01 -8.82 -19.44
CA ASN A 292 -0.46 -9.93 -18.60
C ASN A 292 -1.70 -10.66 -19.18
N SER A 293 -1.97 -10.52 -20.48
CA SER A 293 -3.14 -11.10 -21.15
C SER A 293 -3.37 -12.59 -20.88
N SER A 294 -2.30 -13.38 -20.77
CA SER A 294 -2.38 -14.82 -20.47
C SER A 294 -2.96 -15.09 -19.08
N LYS A 295 -2.62 -14.27 -18.09
CA LYS A 295 -3.12 -14.41 -16.72
C LYS A 295 -4.62 -14.13 -16.62
N TYR A 296 -5.13 -13.19 -17.41
CA TYR A 296 -6.57 -12.88 -17.43
C TYR A 296 -7.40 -13.97 -18.13
N GLN A 297 -6.78 -14.78 -19.01
CA GLN A 297 -7.47 -15.91 -19.65
C GLN A 297 -7.95 -16.96 -18.64
N GLU A 298 -7.28 -17.06 -17.49
CA GLU A 298 -7.65 -17.98 -16.41
C GLU A 298 -9.04 -17.69 -15.80
N ILE A 299 -9.63 -16.52 -16.06
CA ILE A 299 -11.00 -16.16 -15.65
C ILE A 299 -12.07 -16.92 -16.47
N LEU A 300 -11.73 -17.35 -17.69
CA LEU A 300 -12.67 -18.12 -18.54
C LEU A 300 -12.76 -19.60 -18.14
N GLN A 301 -11.80 -20.09 -17.35
CA GLN A 301 -11.76 -21.45 -16.81
C GLN A 301 -12.73 -21.56 -15.63
#